data_AF-A0A1J4Q0B0-F1
#
_entry.id   AF-A0A1J4Q0B0-F1
#
_cell.length_a   1.000
_cell.length_b   1.000
_cell.length_c   1.000
_cell.angle_alpha   90.00
_cell.angle_beta   90.00
_cell.angle_gamma   90.00
#
_symmetry.space_group_name_H-M   'P 1'
#
loop_
_entity.id
_entity.type
_entity.pdbx_description
1 polymer ?
#
loop_
_entity_poly.entity_id
_entity_poly.type
_entity_poly.pdbx_seq_one_letter_code
_entity_poly.pdbx_strand_id
1 'polypeptide(L)'
;MEPRERSAFVSAYTKVLTAAWSDDDYVTKLEQNPRTALAEQGLELPANATVRIVREIGGDPDLESQVALWAAGKASGVYELRVPSSPQIEDRELSEADLEAVAGGDSYCCCCSPCCTCT
;
A
#
# COMPACT_ATOMS: atom_id res chain seq x y z
N MET A 1 12.39 7.29 5.94
CA MET A 1 11.42 6.18 6.11
C MET A 1 12.24 4.92 6.17
N GLU A 2 11.98 4.05 7.14
CA GLU A 2 12.75 2.81 7.29
C GLU A 2 12.39 1.80 6.17
N PRO A 3 13.30 0.90 5.78
CA PRO A 3 13.06 -0.09 4.72
C PRO A 3 11.84 -0.97 4.97
N ARG A 4 11.61 -1.39 6.23
CA ARG A 4 10.44 -2.20 6.62
C ARG A 4 9.13 -1.43 6.47
N GLU A 5 9.11 -0.16 6.86
CA GLU A 5 7.92 0.70 6.71
C GLU A 5 7.60 0.96 5.25
N ARG A 6 8.64 1.16 4.43
CA ARG A 6 8.51 1.33 2.98
C ARG A 6 7.88 0.10 2.36
N SER A 7 8.39 -1.09 2.66
CA SER A 7 7.84 -2.34 2.14
C SER A 7 6.38 -2.54 2.57
N ALA A 8 6.04 -2.31 3.84
CA ALA A 8 4.66 -2.37 4.31
C ALA A 8 3.73 -1.38 3.57
N PHE A 9 4.23 -0.16 3.33
CA PHE A 9 3.50 0.84 2.55
C PHE A 9 3.29 0.39 1.10
N VAL A 10 4.33 -0.10 0.42
CA VAL A 10 4.24 -0.57 -0.98
C VAL A 10 3.21 -1.71 -1.08
N SER A 11 3.26 -2.68 -0.17
CA SER A 11 2.31 -3.79 -0.10
C SER A 11 0.86 -3.31 0.03
N ALA A 12 0.62 -2.40 0.98
CA ALA A 12 -0.71 -1.87 1.23
C ALA A 12 -1.20 -0.97 0.08
N TYR A 13 -0.31 -0.15 -0.48
CA TYR A 13 -0.58 0.72 -1.62
C TYR A 13 -0.96 -0.10 -2.86
N THR A 14 -0.25 -1.18 -3.17
CA THR A 14 -0.62 -2.08 -4.26
C THR A 14 -2.02 -2.67 -4.06
N LYS A 15 -2.39 -3.09 -2.85
CA LYS A 15 -3.74 -3.57 -2.55
C LYS A 15 -4.81 -2.50 -2.76
N VAL A 16 -4.53 -1.25 -2.36
CA VAL A 16 -5.41 -0.11 -2.61
C VAL A 16 -5.63 0.09 -4.10
N LEU A 17 -4.57 0.04 -4.91
CA LEU A 17 -4.66 0.17 -6.37
C LEU A 17 -5.48 -0.97 -6.99
N THR A 18 -5.19 -2.21 -6.62
CA THR A 18 -5.94 -3.38 -7.10
C THR A 18 -7.42 -3.30 -6.72
N ALA A 19 -7.74 -2.90 -5.49
CA ALA A 19 -9.12 -2.71 -5.05
C ALA A 19 -9.79 -1.56 -5.83
N ALA A 20 -9.11 -0.43 -6.01
CA ALA A 20 -9.64 0.71 -6.77
C ALA A 20 -9.89 0.40 -8.25
N TRP A 21 -9.21 -0.59 -8.84
CA TRP A 21 -9.46 -1.02 -10.22
C TRP A 21 -10.51 -2.14 -10.34
N SER A 22 -10.73 -2.91 -9.27
CA SER A 22 -11.59 -4.10 -9.30
C SER A 22 -12.93 -3.90 -8.58
N ASP A 23 -13.08 -2.82 -7.80
CA ASP A 23 -14.20 -2.57 -6.90
C ASP A 23 -14.60 -1.08 -6.92
N ASP A 24 -15.71 -0.78 -7.60
CA ASP A 24 -16.29 0.58 -7.67
C ASP A 24 -16.85 1.08 -6.33
N ASP A 25 -17.33 0.18 -5.46
CA ASP A 25 -17.78 0.54 -4.10
C ASP A 25 -16.58 0.98 -3.26
N TYR A 26 -15.43 0.32 -3.43
CA TYR A 26 -14.19 0.73 -2.81
C TYR A 26 -13.73 2.12 -3.30
N VAL A 27 -13.82 2.40 -4.61
CA VAL A 27 -13.53 3.74 -5.16
C VAL A 27 -14.44 4.80 -4.54
N THR A 28 -15.75 4.53 -4.48
CA THR A 28 -16.73 5.43 -3.86
C THR A 28 -16.38 5.69 -2.40
N LYS A 29 -16.01 4.64 -1.65
CA LYS A 29 -15.57 4.77 -0.26
C LYS A 29 -14.26 5.57 -0.15
N LEU A 30 -13.31 5.36 -1.06
CA LEU A 30 -12.04 6.08 -1.08
C LEU A 30 -12.24 7.58 -1.32
N GLU A 31 -13.22 7.97 -2.14
CA GLU A 31 -13.56 9.37 -2.39
C GLU A 31 -14.33 10.02 -1.22
N GLN A 32 -15.25 9.28 -0.59
CA GLN A 32 -16.05 9.80 0.52
C GLN A 32 -15.31 9.77 1.86
N ASN A 33 -14.60 8.68 2.14
CA ASN A 33 -13.95 8.37 3.40
C ASN A 33 -12.57 7.73 3.17
N PRO A 34 -11.61 8.50 2.62
CA PRO A 34 -10.29 7.98 2.24
C PRO A 34 -9.55 7.34 3.42
N ARG A 35 -9.64 7.91 4.63
CA ARG A 35 -9.02 7.31 5.83
C ARG A 35 -9.51 5.89 6.10
N THR A 36 -10.81 5.68 6.00
CA THR A 36 -11.42 4.38 6.32
C THR A 36 -11.01 3.36 5.26
N ALA A 37 -11.13 3.72 3.98
CA ALA A 37 -10.71 2.85 2.87
C ALA A 37 -9.23 2.46 2.97
N LEU A 38 -8.36 3.43 3.28
CA LEU A 38 -6.92 3.18 3.45
C LEU A 38 -6.61 2.32 4.67
N ALA A 39 -7.28 2.55 5.79
CA ALA A 39 -7.12 1.73 6.99
C ALA A 39 -7.51 0.26 6.77
N GLU A 40 -8.54 0.00 5.94
CA GLU A 40 -8.93 -1.38 5.56
C GLU A 40 -7.80 -2.14 4.84
N GLN A 41 -6.89 -1.43 4.16
CA GLN A 41 -5.75 -2.02 3.46
C GLN A 41 -4.45 -2.00 4.28
N GLY A 42 -4.50 -1.51 5.53
CA GLY A 42 -3.33 -1.41 6.42
C GLY A 42 -2.58 -0.07 6.35
N LEU A 43 -3.13 0.94 5.67
CA LEU A 43 -2.60 2.30 5.67
C LEU A 43 -3.29 3.14 6.75
N GLU A 44 -2.80 3.02 7.97
CA GLU A 44 -3.29 3.78 9.12
C GLU A 44 -2.75 5.22 9.10
N LEU A 45 -3.66 6.18 9.23
CA LEU A 45 -3.36 7.61 9.26
C LEU A 45 -3.66 8.19 10.65
N PRO A 46 -2.91 9.18 11.17
CA PRO A 46 -3.21 9.81 12.46
C PRO A 46 -4.44 10.72 12.37
N ALA A 47 -5.28 10.83 13.41
CA ALA A 47 -6.61 11.47 13.34
C ALA A 47 -6.66 12.90 12.75
N ASN A 48 -5.56 13.65 12.86
CA ASN A 48 -5.38 15.00 12.32
C ASN A 48 -4.80 15.03 10.89
N ALA A 49 -4.63 13.89 10.23
CA ALA A 49 -4.10 13.80 8.88
C ALA A 49 -5.12 14.27 7.83
N THR A 50 -4.64 15.09 6.90
CA THR A 50 -5.36 15.45 5.68
C THR A 50 -4.98 14.49 4.57
N VAL A 51 -5.95 13.83 3.94
CA VAL A 51 -5.71 12.91 2.82
C VAL A 51 -6.21 13.54 1.53
N ARG A 52 -5.39 13.53 0.49
CA ARG A 52 -5.73 13.98 -0.86
C ARG A 52 -5.55 12.83 -1.84
N ILE A 53 -6.65 12.41 -2.46
CA ILE A 53 -6.62 11.39 -3.52
C ILE A 53 -6.46 12.11 -4.86
N VAL A 54 -5.43 11.73 -5.62
CA VAL A 54 -5.12 12.29 -6.94
C VAL A 54 -5.29 11.20 -7.98
N ARG A 55 -6.36 11.27 -8.78
CA ARG A 55 -6.68 10.26 -9.81
C ARG A 55 -6.12 10.59 -11.18
N GLU A 56 -5.99 11.88 -11.48
CA GLU A 56 -5.39 12.37 -12.72
C GLU A 56 -3.90 12.58 -12.51
N ILE A 57 -3.11 11.62 -12.95
CA ILE A 57 -1.64 11.72 -12.95
C ILE A 57 -1.21 12.06 -14.38
N GLY A 58 -0.66 13.26 -14.58
CA GLY A 58 -0.15 13.73 -15.87
C GLY A 58 1.21 13.13 -16.24
N GLY A 59 1.38 11.81 -16.09
CA GLY A 59 2.65 11.10 -16.30
C GLY A 59 2.63 9.68 -15.72
N ASP A 60 3.78 9.01 -15.78
CA ASP A 60 3.95 7.64 -15.28
C ASP A 60 3.81 7.59 -13.74
N PRO A 61 3.00 6.66 -13.19
CA PRO A 61 2.90 6.47 -11.76
C PRO A 61 4.19 5.84 -11.22
N ASP A 62 5.12 6.70 -10.81
CA ASP A 62 6.38 6.28 -10.20
C ASP A 62 6.19 5.93 -8.71
N LEU A 63 6.45 4.66 -8.36
CA LEU A 63 6.30 4.14 -7.00
C LEU A 63 7.21 4.87 -6.01
N GLU A 64 8.46 5.17 -6.39
CA GLU A 64 9.41 5.89 -5.53
C GLU A 64 8.87 7.29 -5.18
N SER A 65 8.31 7.99 -6.15
CA SER A 65 7.66 9.28 -5.95
C SER A 65 6.49 9.17 -4.97
N GLN A 66 5.68 8.11 -5.06
CA GLN A 66 4.58 7.88 -4.13
C GLN A 66 5.06 7.56 -2.71
N VAL A 67 6.13 6.78 -2.56
CA VAL A 67 6.77 6.49 -1.26
C VAL A 67 7.29 7.79 -0.63
N ALA A 68 7.93 8.66 -1.43
CA ALA A 68 8.44 9.94 -0.97
C ALA A 68 7.32 10.88 -0.51
N LEU A 69 6.21 10.96 -1.25
CA LEU A 69 5.01 11.71 -0.86
C LEU A 69 4.42 11.20 0.45
N TRP A 70 4.32 9.89 0.62
CA TRP A 70 3.81 9.30 1.85
C TRP A 70 4.71 9.62 3.05
N ALA A 71 6.04 9.51 2.88
CA ALA A 71 7.00 9.87 3.91
C ALA A 71 6.90 11.37 4.29
N ALA A 72 6.74 12.25 3.30
CA ALA A 72 6.51 13.68 3.52
C ALA A 72 5.18 13.94 4.24
N GLY A 73 4.14 13.16 3.94
CA GLY A 73 2.84 13.23 4.60
C GLY A 73 2.91 12.84 6.08
N LYS A 74 3.74 11.86 6.44
CA LYS A 74 3.99 11.54 7.86
C LYS A 74 4.60 12.70 8.65
N ALA A 75 5.46 13.50 8.01
CA ALA A 75 6.11 14.64 8.66
C ALA A 75 5.21 15.89 8.70
N SER A 76 4.43 16.12 7.64
CA SER A 76 3.59 17.32 7.48
C SER A 76 2.16 17.16 7.97
N GLY A 77 1.67 15.93 8.10
CA GLY A 77 0.25 15.60 8.33
C GLY A 77 -0.61 15.64 7.06
N VAL A 78 -0.03 15.94 5.88
CA VAL A 78 -0.77 16.02 4.61
C VAL A 78 -0.32 14.90 3.69
N TYR A 79 -1.18 13.91 3.50
CA TYR A 79 -0.91 12.71 2.72
C TYR A 79 -1.53 12.83 1.35
N GLU A 80 -0.69 12.83 0.31
CA GLU A 80 -1.15 12.74 -1.07
C GLU A 80 -0.98 11.31 -1.58
N LEU A 81 -2.08 10.73 -2.04
CA LEU A 81 -2.11 9.38 -2.60
C LEU A 81 -2.56 9.45 -4.05
N ARG A 82 -1.69 9.00 -4.96
CA ARG A 82 -2.01 8.91 -6.38
C ARG A 82 -2.68 7.58 -6.65
N VAL A 83 -3.85 7.59 -7.28
CA VAL A 83 -4.62 6.37 -7.57
C VAL A 83 -5.12 6.50 -9.00
N PRO A 84 -4.34 6.05 -10.01
CA PRO A 84 -4.71 6.20 -11.40
C PRO A 84 -6.02 5.46 -11.68
N SER A 85 -6.87 6.05 -12.53
CA SER A 85 -8.19 5.49 -12.86
C SER A 85 -8.15 4.19 -13.66
N SER A 86 -6.99 3.83 -14.22
CA SER A 86 -6.76 2.57 -14.92
C SER A 86 -5.41 1.99 -14.52
N PRO A 87 -5.26 0.65 -14.54
CA PRO A 87 -3.97 0.01 -14.33
C PRO A 87 -2.99 0.51 -15.40
N GLN A 88 -1.93 1.18 -14.95
CA GLN A 88 -0.76 1.51 -15.78
C GLN A 88 0.42 0.58 -15.43
N ILE A 89 0.16 -0.47 -14.64
CA ILE A 89 1.14 -1.49 -14.22
C ILE A 89 1.30 -2.49 -15.37
N GLU A 90 1.74 -2.04 -16.52
CA GLU A 90 2.45 -2.93 -17.44
C GLU A 90 3.92 -2.91 -16.97
N ASP A 91 4.38 -4.02 -16.42
CA ASP A 91 5.80 -4.40 -16.34
C ASP A 91 6.77 -3.71 -15.37
N ARG A 92 6.34 -2.88 -14.40
CA ARG A 92 7.29 -2.45 -13.36
C ARG A 92 7.42 -3.52 -12.29
N GLU A 93 8.30 -4.47 -12.57
CA GLU A 93 8.85 -5.47 -11.66
C GLU A 93 8.92 -4.91 -10.22
N LEU A 94 7.92 -5.25 -9.40
CA LEU A 94 8.14 -5.29 -7.97
C LEU A 94 9.34 -6.21 -7.81
N SER A 95 10.48 -5.68 -7.35
CA SER A 95 11.65 -6.53 -7.17
C SER A 95 11.26 -7.72 -6.30
N GLU A 96 11.79 -8.91 -6.54
CA GLU A 96 11.46 -10.10 -5.75
C GLU A 96 11.60 -9.84 -4.23
N ALA A 97 12.46 -8.89 -3.85
CA ALA A 97 12.63 -8.41 -2.48
C ALA A 97 11.43 -7.61 -1.91
N ASP A 98 10.72 -6.82 -2.71
CA ASP A 98 9.49 -6.13 -2.31
C ASP A 98 8.30 -7.11 -2.29
N LEU A 99 8.29 -8.10 -3.19
CA LEU A 99 7.29 -9.18 -3.27
C LEU A 99 7.43 -10.21 -2.12
N GLU A 100 8.65 -10.56 -1.74
CA GLU A 100 8.94 -11.51 -0.65
C GLU A 100 8.49 -10.96 0.72
N ALA A 101 8.47 -9.64 0.89
CA ALA A 101 7.90 -9.00 2.08
C ALA A 101 6.36 -8.97 2.10
N VAL A 102 5.69 -9.11 0.95
CA VAL A 102 4.22 -9.27 0.86
C VAL A 102 3.82 -10.74 1.07
N ALA A 103 4.66 -11.67 0.60
CA ALA A 103 4.44 -13.11 0.68
C ALA A 103 5.01 -13.75 1.97
N GLY A 104 5.75 -13.00 2.78
CA GLY A 104 6.16 -13.36 4.13
C GLY A 104 4.98 -13.33 5.09
N GLY A 105 4.10 -14.32 4.96
CA GLY A 105 3.01 -14.56 5.89
C GLY A 105 3.55 -14.64 7.32
N ASP A 106 3.29 -13.58 8.08
CA ASP A 106 3.32 -13.61 9.53
C ASP A 106 2.06 -14.36 9.99
N SER A 107 2.02 -15.65 9.68
CA SER A 107 1.16 -16.59 10.38
C SER A 107 1.89 -16.98 11.66
N TYR A 108 1.72 -16.15 12.70
CA TYR A 108 1.58 -16.68 14.05
C TYR A 108 0.31 -17.56 14.09
N CYS A 109 0.39 -18.75 13.49
CA CYS A 109 -0.49 -19.87 13.77
C CYS A 109 0.40 -20.99 14.31
N CYS A 110 0.25 -21.22 15.60
CA CYS A 110 0.95 -22.23 16.37
C CYS A 110 0.59 -23.65 15.90
N CYS A 111 1.50 -24.59 16.24
CA CYS A 111 1.24 -26.00 16.51
C CYS A 111 1.10 -26.97 15.32
N CYS A 112 1.84 -28.09 15.46
CA CYS A 112 1.68 -29.38 14.77
C CYS A 112 2.47 -29.63 13.47
N SER A 113 3.80 -29.64 13.54
CA SER A 113 4.60 -30.63 12.80
C SER A 113 5.87 -30.97 13.59
N PRO A 114 5.93 -32.13 14.28
CA PRO A 114 7.17 -32.59 14.88
C PRO A 114 7.98 -33.30 13.79
N CYS A 115 8.71 -32.57 12.94
CA CYS A 115 9.73 -33.20 12.11
C CYS A 115 10.77 -32.19 11.57
N CYS A 116 11.61 -31.67 12.48
CA CYS A 116 12.93 -31.16 12.11
C CYS A 116 13.96 -31.73 13.10
N THR A 117 14.35 -32.99 12.89
CA THR A 117 15.66 -33.48 13.30
C THR A 117 16.68 -32.99 12.27
N CYS A 118 17.53 -32.04 12.66
CA CYS A 118 18.80 -31.81 11.99
C CYS A 118 19.77 -32.90 12.44
N THR A 119 20.38 -33.60 11.48
CA THR A 119 21.75 -34.13 11.56
C THR A 119 22.52 -33.46 10.45
#